data_AF-A0A9P0LAD2-F1
#
_entry.id   AF-A0A9P0LAD2-F1
#
_cell.length_a   1.000
_cell.length_b   1.000
_cell.length_c   1.000
_cell.angle_alpha   90.00
_cell.angle_beta   90.00
_cell.angle_gamma   90.00
#
_symmetry.space_group_name_H-M   'P 1'
#
loop_
_entity.id
_entity.type
_entity.pdbx_description
1 polymer ?
#
loop_
_entity_poly.entity_id
_entity_poly.type
_entity_poly.pdbx_seq_one_letter_code
_entity_poly.pdbx_strand_id
1 'polypeptide(L)'
;MGEKLDENFFYNTMLTKALIQLLPPFERRATLMWFEKLLTMDKSKEEKEMRNEYLWFILLMLQCQKIREPFNRPPPDEMEPLRDIVGTEQIRLSKYVTQICIWFLLYAHQNTVSNFVL
;
A
#
# COMPACT_ATOMS: atom_id res chain seq x y z
N MET A 1 -10.95 14.88 -11.93
CA MET A 1 -10.07 14.77 -10.75
C MET A 1 -10.31 13.48 -9.97
N GLY A 2 -11.57 13.02 -9.81
CA GLY A 2 -11.89 11.73 -9.17
C GLY A 2 -11.41 10.49 -9.92
N GLU A 3 -11.46 10.49 -11.26
CA GLU A 3 -11.02 9.34 -12.09
C GLU A 3 -9.57 8.93 -11.81
N LYS A 4 -8.65 9.89 -11.68
CA LYS A 4 -7.24 9.63 -11.34
C LYS A 4 -7.07 8.97 -9.95
N LEU A 5 -7.95 9.29 -9.00
CA LEU A 5 -7.93 8.67 -7.67
C LEU A 5 -8.38 7.20 -7.77
N ASP A 6 -9.36 6.90 -8.60
CA ASP A 6 -9.85 5.54 -8.80
C ASP A 6 -8.86 4.68 -9.60
N GLU A 7 -8.20 5.24 -10.61
CA GLU A 7 -7.10 4.58 -11.33
C GLU A 7 -5.95 4.21 -10.39
N ASN A 8 -5.46 5.17 -9.61
CA ASN A 8 -4.40 4.92 -8.63
C ASN A 8 -4.79 3.81 -7.64
N PHE A 9 -6.03 3.84 -7.17
CA PHE A 9 -6.56 2.83 -6.27
C PHE A 9 -6.59 1.45 -6.93
N PHE A 10 -7.06 1.37 -8.18
CA PHE A 10 -7.16 0.13 -8.95
C PHE A 10 -5.79 -0.53 -9.15
N TYR A 11 -4.78 0.23 -9.57
CA TYR A 11 -3.43 -0.31 -9.76
C TYR A 11 -2.79 -0.77 -8.45
N ASN A 12 -2.88 0.05 -7.40
CA ASN A 12 -2.36 -0.32 -6.08
C ASN A 12 -3.10 -1.55 -5.51
N THR A 13 -4.38 -1.70 -5.84
CA THR A 13 -5.20 -2.86 -5.44
C THR A 13 -4.71 -4.14 -6.13
N MET A 14 -4.43 -4.09 -7.43
CA MET A 14 -3.88 -5.25 -8.15
C MET A 14 -2.55 -5.69 -7.56
N LEU A 15 -1.66 -4.75 -7.27
CA LEU A 15 -0.35 -5.06 -6.67
C LEU A 15 -0.48 -5.57 -5.23
N THR A 16 -1.37 -4.98 -4.43
CA THR A 16 -1.68 -5.43 -3.07
C THR A 16 -2.19 -6.87 -3.06
N LYS A 17 -3.11 -7.22 -3.96
CA LYS A 17 -3.61 -8.61 -4.11
C LYS A 17 -2.52 -9.61 -4.45
N ALA A 18 -1.51 -9.21 -5.22
CA ALA A 18 -0.36 -10.07 -5.53
C ALA A 18 0.55 -10.24 -4.30
N LEU A 19 0.90 -9.14 -3.62
CA LEU A 19 1.86 -9.16 -2.51
C LEU A 19 1.30 -9.77 -1.22
N ILE A 20 -0.01 -9.63 -0.96
CA ILE A 20 -0.63 -10.19 0.26
C ILE A 20 -0.55 -11.72 0.31
N GLN A 21 -0.39 -12.38 -0.85
CA GLN A 21 -0.20 -13.82 -0.95
C GLN A 21 1.16 -14.28 -0.42
N LEU A 22 2.13 -13.36 -0.29
CA LEU A 22 3.45 -13.63 0.24
C LEU A 22 3.51 -13.53 1.76
N LEU A 23 2.46 -12.98 2.40
CA LEU A 23 2.39 -12.91 3.85
C LEU A 23 2.10 -14.27 4.49
N PRO A 24 2.65 -14.54 5.68
CA PRO A 24 2.20 -15.64 6.53
C PRO A 24 0.68 -15.58 6.78
N PRO A 25 -0.01 -16.73 6.89
CA PRO A 25 -1.47 -16.77 7.08
C PRO A 25 -1.99 -15.95 8.26
N PHE A 26 -1.21 -15.84 9.34
CA PHE A 26 -1.62 -15.13 10.56
C PHE A 26 -1.68 -13.61 10.36
N GLU A 27 -0.76 -13.02 9.59
CA GLU A 27 -0.75 -11.57 9.29
C GLU A 27 -1.75 -11.22 8.19
N ARG A 28 -1.98 -12.15 7.27
CA ARG A 28 -2.84 -11.97 6.10
C ARG A 28 -4.26 -11.56 6.48
N ARG A 29 -4.82 -12.12 7.55
CA ARG A 29 -6.22 -11.90 7.93
C ARG A 29 -6.51 -10.43 8.24
N ALA A 30 -5.71 -9.79 9.08
CA ALA A 30 -5.92 -8.38 9.45
C ALA A 30 -5.78 -7.46 8.24
N THR A 31 -4.74 -7.68 7.43
CA THR A 31 -4.51 -6.91 6.19
C THR A 31 -5.65 -7.06 5.18
N LEU A 32 -6.26 -8.25 5.06
CA LEU A 32 -7.44 -8.46 4.22
C LEU A 32 -8.64 -7.66 4.71
N MET A 33 -8.89 -7.58 6.02
CA MET A 33 -9.99 -6.78 6.58
C MET A 33 -9.80 -5.29 6.28
N TRP A 34 -8.58 -4.77 6.40
CA TRP A 34 -8.25 -3.40 5.97
C TRP A 34 -8.54 -3.20 4.49
N PHE A 35 -8.11 -4.15 3.65
CA PHE A 35 -8.33 -4.07 2.22
C PHE A 35 -9.82 -4.06 1.85
N GLU A 36 -10.64 -4.92 2.46
CA GLU A 36 -12.10 -4.93 2.29
C GLU A 36 -12.73 -3.61 2.73
N LYS A 37 -12.31 -3.04 3.87
CA LYS A 37 -12.77 -1.72 4.32
C LYS A 37 -12.46 -0.64 3.28
N LEU A 38 -11.23 -0.59 2.77
CA LEU A 38 -10.80 0.41 1.79
C LEU A 38 -11.55 0.29 0.45
N LEU A 39 -11.98 -0.91 0.05
CA LEU A 39 -12.83 -1.09 -1.15
C LEU A 39 -14.20 -0.40 -1.01
N THR A 40 -14.70 -0.21 0.21
CA THR A 40 -15.99 0.45 0.47
C THR A 40 -15.90 1.97 0.55
N MET A 41 -14.68 2.52 0.50
CA MET A 41 -14.40 3.94 0.69
C MET A 41 -14.39 4.73 -0.63
N ASP A 42 -15.54 4.83 -1.29
CA ASP A 42 -15.64 5.39 -2.66
C ASP A 42 -16.69 6.48 -2.85
N LYS A 43 -17.32 6.99 -1.78
CA LYS A 43 -18.49 7.87 -1.86
C LYS A 43 -18.12 9.34 -2.08
N SER A 44 -17.08 9.83 -1.40
CA SER A 44 -16.61 11.22 -1.55
C SER A 44 -15.17 11.31 -2.05
N LYS A 45 -14.78 12.49 -2.52
CA LYS A 45 -13.41 12.73 -2.98
C LYS A 45 -12.42 12.56 -1.82
N GLU A 46 -12.77 13.08 -0.64
CA GLU A 46 -11.99 13.01 0.58
C GLU A 46 -11.81 11.57 1.04
N GLU A 47 -12.87 10.77 0.94
CA GLU A 47 -12.85 9.35 1.24
C GLU A 47 -11.94 8.58 0.26
N LYS A 48 -12.02 8.90 -1.04
CA LYS A 48 -11.12 8.34 -2.07
C LYS A 48 -9.66 8.73 -1.88
N GLU A 49 -9.38 9.96 -1.46
CA GLU A 49 -8.03 10.42 -1.12
C GLU A 49 -7.49 9.66 0.09
N MET A 50 -8.28 9.57 1.16
CA MET A 50 -7.92 8.82 2.38
C MET A 50 -7.67 7.35 2.06
N ARG A 51 -8.59 6.69 1.35
CA ARG A 51 -8.46 5.32 0.87
C ARG A 51 -7.13 5.08 0.17
N ASN A 52 -6.75 6.00 -0.72
CA ASN A 52 -5.52 5.88 -1.49
C ASN A 52 -4.27 6.01 -0.61
N GLU A 53 -4.28 6.91 0.38
CA GLU A 53 -3.18 7.04 1.35
C GLU A 53 -3.00 5.77 2.17
N TYR A 54 -4.09 5.22 2.71
CA TYR A 54 -4.07 3.96 3.45
C TYR A 54 -3.58 2.79 2.61
N LEU A 55 -4.14 2.59 1.41
CA LEU A 55 -3.75 1.48 0.54
C LEU A 55 -2.27 1.57 0.16
N TRP A 56 -1.79 2.77 -0.13
CA TRP A 56 -0.39 3.01 -0.45
C TRP A 56 0.53 2.68 0.74
N PHE A 57 0.13 3.00 1.96
CA PHE A 57 0.92 2.69 3.16
C PHE A 57 0.94 1.18 3.46
N ILE A 58 -0.21 0.49 3.30
CA ILE A 58 -0.30 -0.98 3.36
C ILE A 58 0.63 -1.61 2.34
N LEU A 59 0.62 -1.11 1.11
CA LEU A 59 1.48 -1.58 0.04
C LEU A 59 2.97 -1.49 0.39
N LEU A 60 3.40 -0.40 1.03
CA LEU A 60 4.77 -0.27 1.51
C LEU A 60 5.13 -1.35 2.54
N MET A 61 4.27 -1.59 3.54
CA MET A 61 4.52 -2.63 4.54
C MET A 61 4.56 -4.03 3.92
N LEU A 62 3.72 -4.29 2.90
CA LEU A 62 3.73 -5.53 2.14
C LEU A 62 5.05 -5.72 1.37
N GLN A 63 5.57 -4.66 0.75
CA GLN A 63 6.87 -4.68 0.07
C GLN A 63 8.04 -4.96 1.05
N CYS A 64 7.95 -4.46 2.28
CA CYS A 64 8.91 -4.75 3.34
C CYS A 64 8.66 -6.09 4.05
N GLN A 65 7.60 -6.83 3.70
CA GLN A 65 7.15 -8.05 4.36
C GLN A 65 7.03 -7.91 5.89
N LYS A 66 6.61 -6.73 6.36
CA LYS A 66 6.49 -6.45 7.79
C LYS A 66 5.27 -5.60 8.06
N ILE A 67 4.17 -6.27 8.39
CA ILE A 67 2.95 -5.60 8.86
C ILE A 67 3.17 -5.10 10.29
N ARG A 68 2.75 -3.86 10.56
CA ARG A 68 2.86 -3.21 11.86
C ARG A 68 1.51 -2.59 12.25
N GLU A 69 1.39 -2.18 13.50
CA GLU A 69 0.28 -1.36 13.98
C GLU A 69 0.07 -0.13 13.07
N PRO A 70 -1.18 0.27 12.77
CA PRO A 70 -2.44 -0.35 13.20
C PRO A 70 -2.91 -1.57 12.34
N PHE A 71 -2.16 -1.94 11.31
CA PHE A 71 -2.59 -2.86 10.25
C PHE A 71 -2.50 -4.35 10.62
N ASN A 72 -1.90 -4.65 11.77
CA ASN A 72 -1.92 -5.98 12.39
C ASN A 72 -3.21 -6.24 13.20
N ARG A 73 -4.12 -5.26 13.27
CA ARG A 73 -5.44 -5.38 13.91
C ARG A 73 -6.55 -5.06 12.90
N PRO A 74 -7.81 -5.42 13.19
CA PRO A 74 -8.95 -5.00 12.38
C PRO A 74 -9.03 -3.48 12.19
N PRO A 75 -9.52 -2.99 11.04
CA PRO A 75 -9.77 -1.57 10.84
C PRO A 75 -10.85 -1.06 11.81
N PRO A 76 -10.79 0.21 12.24
CA PRO A 76 -11.86 0.83 13.02
C PRO A 76 -13.13 1.02 12.18
N ASP A 77 -14.26 1.19 12.86
CA ASP A 77 -15.54 1.49 12.19
C ASP A 77 -15.50 2.85 11.49
N GLU A 78 -14.97 3.86 12.19
CA GLU A 78 -14.74 5.21 11.66
C GLU A 78 -13.27 5.40 11.32
N MET A 79 -13.02 5.88 10.09
CA MET A 79 -11.67 6.04 9.57
C MET A 79 -11.19 7.47 9.79
N GLU A 80 -10.04 7.60 10.44
CA GLU A 80 -9.38 8.89 10.62
C GLU A 80 -8.30 9.11 9.54
N PRO A 81 -7.85 10.35 9.30
CA PRO A 81 -6.72 10.60 8.42
C PRO A 81 -5.47 9.84 8.88
N LEU A 82 -4.79 9.15 7.96
CA LEU A 82 -3.64 8.29 8.28
C LEU A 82 -2.53 9.01 9.07
N ARG A 83 -2.33 10.30 8.80
CA ARG A 83 -1.37 11.18 9.50
C ARG A 83 -1.59 11.27 11.00
N ASP A 84 -2.83 11.15 11.44
CA ASP A 84 -3.20 11.28 12.84
C ASP A 84 -2.93 9.95 13.59
N ILE A 85 -2.81 8.84 12.86
CA ILE A 85 -2.54 7.50 13.40
C ILE A 85 -1.03 7.15 13.38
N VAL A 86 -0.34 7.44 12.29
CA VAL A 86 1.05 6.99 12.06
C VAL A 86 2.09 8.09 12.36
N GLY A 87 1.65 9.33 12.52
CA GLY A 87 2.52 10.49 12.72
C GLY A 87 3.19 10.96 11.43
N THR A 88 3.28 12.28 11.25
CA THR A 88 3.64 12.95 10.00
C THR A 88 5.02 12.57 9.44
N GLU A 89 6.00 12.31 10.30
CA GLU A 89 7.37 11.99 9.90
C GLU A 89 7.49 10.59 9.25
N GLN A 90 6.71 9.62 9.72
CA GLN A 90 6.72 8.26 9.17
C GLN A 90 6.08 8.23 7.78
N ILE A 91 5.05 9.05 7.57
CA ILE A 91 4.41 9.22 6.25
C ILE A 91 5.36 9.91 5.26
N ARG A 92 6.16 10.89 5.68
CA ARG A 92 7.15 11.50 4.79
C ARG A 92 8.23 10.50 4.39
N LEU A 93 8.83 9.80 5.35
CA LEU A 93 9.91 8.83 5.08
C LEU A 93 9.44 7.69 4.17
N SER A 94 8.22 7.19 4.38
CA SER A 94 7.63 6.15 3.52
C SER A 94 7.60 6.54 2.04
N LYS A 95 7.34 7.82 1.71
CA LYS A 95 7.21 8.28 0.32
C LYS A 95 8.57 8.28 -0.40
N TYR A 96 9.63 8.64 0.31
CA TYR A 96 11.00 8.58 -0.19
C TYR A 96 11.52 7.15 -0.29
N VAL A 97 11.24 6.29 0.69
CA VAL A 97 11.67 4.88 0.67
C VAL A 97 11.03 4.12 -0.49
N THR A 98 9.75 4.36 -0.80
CA THR A 98 9.07 3.70 -1.93
C THR A 98 9.67 4.12 -3.28
N GLN A 99 10.04 5.39 -3.45
CA GLN A 99 10.73 5.85 -4.67
C GLN A 99 12.10 5.18 -4.82
N ILE A 100 12.83 4.99 -3.72
CA ILE A 100 14.11 4.29 -3.73
C ILE A 100 13.92 2.80 -4.02
N CYS A 101 12.94 2.12 -3.40
CA CYS A 101 12.68 0.69 -3.63
C CYS A 101 12.17 0.40 -5.04
N ILE A 102 11.28 1.23 -5.60
CA ILE A 102 10.84 1.10 -7.00
C ILE A 102 12.00 1.37 -7.95
N TRP A 103 12.83 2.38 -7.66
CA TRP A 103 14.03 2.65 -8.45
C TRP A 103 15.03 1.49 -8.40
N PHE A 104 15.26 0.90 -7.22
CA PHE A 104 16.10 -0.29 -7.07
C PHE A 104 15.52 -1.52 -7.78
N LEU A 105 14.21 -1.75 -7.72
CA LEU A 105 13.56 -2.87 -8.40
C LEU A 105 13.61 -2.71 -9.93
N LEU A 106 13.39 -1.49 -10.44
CA LEU A 106 13.51 -1.19 -11.87
C LEU A 106 14.96 -1.27 -12.35
N TYR A 107 15.92 -0.79 -11.56
CA TYR A 107 17.35 -0.89 -11.84
C TYR A 107 17.82 -2.35 -11.83
N ALA A 108 17.40 -3.15 -10.84
CA ALA A 108 17.72 -4.57 -10.77
C ALA A 108 17.13 -5.32 -11.97
N HIS A 109 15.87 -5.05 -12.35
CA HIS A 109 15.24 -5.66 -13.53
C HIS A 109 16.00 -5.34 -14.82
N GLN A 110 16.40 -4.07 -15.04
CA GLN A 110 17.19 -3.69 -16.21
C GLN A 110 18.55 -4.40 -16.27
N ASN A 111 19.25 -4.55 -15.12
CA ASN A 111 20.55 -5.20 -15.07
C ASN A 111 20.48 -6.75 -15.10
N THR A 112 19.32 -7.34 -14.81
CA THR A 112 19.15 -8.80 -14.91
C THR A 112 18.87 -9.23 -16.36
N VAL A 113 18.17 -8.40 -17.14
CA VAL A 113 17.87 -8.67 -18.56
C VAL A 113 19.12 -8.48 -19.45
N SER A 114 20.04 -7.59 -19.09
CA SER A 114 21.30 -7.38 -19.82
C SER A 114 22.30 -8.55 -19.72
N ASN A 115 22.13 -9.48 -18.77
CA ASN A 115 23.04 -10.62 -18.58
C ASN A 115 22.60 -11.91 -19.31
N PHE A 116 21.54 -11.86 -20.12
CA PHE A 116 21.03 -13.01 -20.89
C PHE A 116 21.28 -12.92 -22.41
N VAL A 117 22.07 -11.95 -22.87
CA VAL A 117 22.58 -11.90 -24.25
C VAL A 117 24.10 -12.06 -24.23
N LEU A 118 24.54 -13.31 -24.08
CA LEU A 118 25.88 -13.80 -24.46
C LEU A 118 25.72 -15.20 -25.07
#